data_AF-A0AAN8TL74-F1
#
_entry.id   AF-A0AAN8TL74-F1
#
_cell.length_a   1.000
_cell.length_b   1.000
_cell.length_c   1.000
_cell.angle_alpha   90.00
_cell.angle_beta   90.00
_cell.angle_gamma   90.00
#
_symmetry.space_group_name_H-M   'P 1'
#
loop_
_entity.id
_entity.type
_entity.pdbx_description
1 polymer ?
#
loop_
_entity_poly.entity_id
_entity_poly.type
_entity_poly.pdbx_seq_one_letter_code
_entity_poly.pdbx_strand_id
1 'polypeptide(L)'
;MLNSEENSRVLVNTFDALEFDALRILKHVTMVGIGPSIPTIFLDDDTFRADMIEISSKNSMDWLDSKDKGLVIYIAFGSYSETSSQLMEETSHRLLKCGRPFLWAIREGQDGEKMEDKLSCKDELEKQGKIVNWCSQVEVFKHPSVGCFLTHCG
;
A
#
# COMPACT_ATOMS: atom_id res chain seq x y z
N MET A 1 -23.22 -10.89 20.67
CA MET A 1 -22.78 -10.26 21.93
C MET A 1 -22.94 -8.73 21.88
N LEU A 2 -24.09 -8.20 21.45
CA LEU A 2 -24.35 -6.74 21.46
C LEU A 2 -25.76 -6.37 22.00
N ASN A 3 -26.54 -7.36 22.45
CA ASN A 3 -27.96 -7.14 22.78
C ASN A 3 -28.21 -6.78 24.26
N SER A 4 -27.20 -6.39 25.04
CA SER A 4 -27.37 -6.12 26.48
C SER A 4 -26.72 -4.85 27.02
N GLU A 5 -26.09 -4.01 26.18
CA GLU A 5 -25.50 -2.76 26.65
C GLU A 5 -26.25 -1.55 26.09
N GLU A 6 -27.02 -0.88 26.95
CA GLU A 6 -27.45 0.50 26.72
C GLU A 6 -26.19 1.37 26.57
N ASN A 7 -25.94 1.86 25.34
CA ASN A 7 -24.83 2.75 24.93
C ASN A 7 -23.52 2.08 24.47
N SER A 8 -23.58 1.02 23.66
CA SER A 8 -22.38 0.50 22.98
C SER A 8 -21.68 1.59 22.14
N ARG A 9 -20.35 1.66 22.28
CA ARG A 9 -19.47 2.56 21.52
C ARG A 9 -18.57 1.76 20.58
N VAL A 10 -18.46 2.20 19.33
CA VAL A 10 -17.59 1.60 18.32
C VAL A 10 -16.57 2.62 17.88
N LEU A 11 -15.29 2.30 18.04
CA LEU A 11 -14.20 3.11 17.50
C LEU A 11 -13.97 2.74 16.05
N VAL A 12 -13.92 3.72 15.17
CA VAL A 12 -13.76 3.52 13.73
C VAL A 12 -12.53 4.28 13.28
N ASN A 13 -11.62 3.62 12.54
CA ASN A 13 -10.45 4.27 11.97
C ASN A 13 -10.82 5.11 10.75
N THR A 14 -11.52 6.22 11.01
CA THR A 14 -11.99 7.22 10.05
C THR A 14 -12.09 8.57 10.76
N PHE A 15 -12.45 9.63 10.05
CA PHE A 15 -12.63 10.96 10.62
C PHE A 15 -13.89 11.64 10.07
N ASP A 16 -14.49 12.56 10.84
CA ASP A 16 -15.79 13.17 10.51
C ASP A 16 -15.84 13.78 9.10
N ALA A 17 -14.77 14.43 8.64
CA ALA A 17 -14.76 15.06 7.32
C ALA A 17 -14.78 14.05 6.17
N LEU A 18 -14.44 12.77 6.41
CA LEU A 18 -14.54 11.70 5.43
C LEU A 18 -15.92 11.02 5.44
N GLU A 19 -16.47 10.75 6.63
CA GLU A 19 -17.63 9.86 6.81
C GLU A 19 -18.71 10.41 7.76
N PHE A 20 -19.04 11.71 7.62
CA PHE A 20 -19.98 12.40 8.51
C PHE A 20 -21.32 11.69 8.69
N ASP A 21 -21.98 11.30 7.58
CA ASP A 21 -23.30 10.67 7.63
C ASP A 21 -23.22 9.21 8.10
N ALA A 22 -22.20 8.47 7.65
CA ALA A 22 -22.03 7.06 7.99
C ALA A 22 -21.80 6.85 9.49
N LEU A 23 -21.04 7.74 10.15
CA LEU A 23 -20.82 7.72 11.61
C LEU A 23 -22.10 7.97 12.43
N ARG A 24 -23.18 8.47 11.82
CA ARG A 24 -24.43 8.84 12.52
C ARG A 24 -25.64 7.99 12.13
N ILE A 25 -25.45 7.00 11.26
CA ILE A 25 -26.56 6.21 10.71
C ILE A 25 -27.22 5.29 11.75
N LEU A 26 -26.43 4.78 12.70
CA LEU A 26 -26.91 3.87 13.74
C LEU A 26 -27.39 4.65 14.97
N LYS A 27 -28.71 4.70 15.18
CA LYS A 27 -29.31 5.47 16.29
C LYS A 27 -29.05 4.90 17.70
N HIS A 28 -28.68 3.62 17.77
CA HIS A 28 -28.51 2.90 19.03
C HIS A 28 -27.05 2.51 19.32
N VAL A 29 -26.11 2.93 18.47
CA VAL A 29 -24.67 2.69 18.62
C VAL A 29 -23.95 4.02 18.42
N THR A 30 -23.10 4.39 19.37
CA THR A 30 -22.27 5.60 19.21
C THR A 30 -21.00 5.21 18.43
N MET A 31 -20.88 5.64 17.17
CA MET A 31 -19.66 5.48 16.39
C MET A 31 -18.74 6.70 16.60
N VAL A 32 -17.48 6.45 16.89
CA VAL A 32 -16.47 7.50 17.13
C VAL A 32 -15.33 7.32 16.14
N GLY A 33 -15.18 8.28 15.23
CA GLY A 33 -14.01 8.36 14.34
C GLY A 33 -12.76 8.70 15.15
N ILE A 34 -11.75 7.82 15.10
CA ILE A 34 -10.46 7.99 15.80
C ILE A 34 -9.27 8.03 14.83
N GLY A 35 -9.56 8.19 13.54
CA GLY A 35 -8.60 8.11 12.45
C GLY A 35 -8.06 9.47 11.99
N PRO A 36 -7.12 9.44 11.03
CA PRO A 36 -6.42 8.24 10.57
C PRO A 36 -5.44 7.73 11.65
N SER A 37 -5.62 6.50 12.12
CA SER A 37 -4.78 5.87 13.14
C SER A 37 -3.48 5.36 12.50
N ILE A 38 -2.65 6.30 12.06
CA ILE A 38 -1.32 6.04 11.50
C ILE A 38 -0.31 6.21 12.64
N PRO A 39 0.63 5.25 12.84
CA PRO A 39 1.66 5.39 13.87
C PRO A 39 2.40 6.74 13.74
N THR A 40 2.55 7.47 14.85
CA THR A 40 3.15 8.82 14.87
C THR A 40 4.58 8.85 14.36
N ILE A 41 5.28 7.72 14.41
CA ILE A 41 6.61 7.52 13.80
C ILE A 41 6.65 7.80 12.29
N PHE A 42 5.48 7.79 11.65
CA PHE A 42 5.30 8.10 10.24
C PHE A 42 4.87 9.54 9.99
N LEU A 43 4.54 10.30 11.03
CA LEU A 43 4.14 11.70 10.96
C LEU A 43 5.28 12.62 11.40
N ASP A 44 6.09 12.18 12.37
CA ASP A 44 7.27 12.90 12.86
C ASP A 44 8.55 12.40 12.17
N ASP A 45 9.41 13.33 11.75
CA ASP A 45 10.63 13.03 10.98
C ASP A 45 11.77 12.40 11.81
N ASP A 46 11.62 12.32 13.14
CA ASP A 46 12.78 12.31 14.04
C ASP A 46 13.04 11.08 14.92
N THR A 47 12.28 9.97 14.86
CA THR A 47 12.60 8.82 15.74
C THR A 47 12.38 7.43 15.17
N PHE A 48 13.42 6.60 15.26
CA PHE A 48 13.44 5.13 15.34
C PHE A 48 12.93 4.32 14.13
N ARG A 49 13.76 4.25 13.09
CA ARG A 49 13.67 3.17 12.09
C ARG A 49 14.04 1.84 12.75
N ALA A 50 13.10 0.91 12.88
CA ALA A 50 13.39 -0.45 13.34
C ALA A 50 14.26 -1.19 12.31
N ASP A 51 15.35 -1.79 12.78
CA ASP A 51 16.49 -2.31 11.99
C ASP A 51 16.18 -3.39 10.93
N MET A 52 14.96 -3.94 10.88
CA MET A 52 14.54 -4.87 9.81
C MET A 52 14.01 -4.17 8.54
N ILE A 53 13.80 -2.85 8.59
CA ILE A 53 13.21 -2.04 7.52
C ILE A 53 14.28 -1.54 6.53
N GLU A 54 15.55 -1.44 6.94
CA GLU A 54 16.55 -0.63 6.22
C GLU A 54 17.03 -1.16 4.87
N ILE A 55 17.16 -2.48 4.68
CA ILE A 55 17.91 -2.99 3.51
C ILE A 55 17.05 -3.00 2.23
N SER A 56 15.79 -3.43 2.31
CA SER A 56 14.90 -3.39 1.13
C SER A 56 14.31 -2.01 0.87
N SER A 57 14.19 -1.17 1.91
CA SER A 57 13.80 0.23 1.76
C SER A 57 14.88 1.04 1.04
N LYS A 58 16.16 0.94 1.42
CA LYS A 58 17.27 1.67 0.75
C LYS A 58 17.29 1.45 -0.77
N ASN A 59 17.27 0.19 -1.22
CA ASN A 59 17.27 -0.11 -2.66
C ASN A 59 16.04 0.42 -3.42
N SER A 60 14.91 0.56 -2.74
CA SER A 60 13.67 1.09 -3.35
C SER A 60 13.69 2.62 -3.37
N MET A 61 14.17 3.25 -2.31
CA MET A 61 14.30 4.71 -2.22
C MET A 61 15.32 5.25 -3.21
N ASP A 62 16.52 4.65 -3.30
CA ASP A 62 17.54 5.07 -4.27
C ASP A 62 17.02 5.01 -5.72
N TRP A 63 16.17 4.01 -6.02
CA TRP A 63 15.53 3.92 -7.33
C TRP A 63 14.48 5.01 -7.53
N LEU A 64 13.68 5.32 -6.50
CA LEU A 64 12.68 6.38 -6.53
C LEU A 64 13.31 7.77 -6.67
N ASP A 65 14.45 8.01 -6.03
CA ASP A 65 15.24 9.25 -6.13
C ASP A 65 15.72 9.51 -7.57
N SER A 66 15.93 8.45 -8.35
CA SER A 66 16.31 8.55 -9.77
C SER A 66 15.17 8.94 -10.71
N LYS A 67 13.92 9.10 -10.21
CA LYS A 67 12.73 9.34 -11.03
C LYS A 67 12.20 10.75 -10.86
N ASP A 68 11.66 11.28 -11.94
CA ASP A 68 11.01 12.58 -11.93
C ASP A 68 9.78 12.61 -11.01
N LYS A 69 9.51 13.80 -10.47
CA LYS A 69 8.39 14.07 -9.57
C LYS A 69 7.04 13.64 -10.18
N GLY A 70 6.26 12.87 -9.43
CA GLY A 70 4.90 12.46 -9.79
C GLY A 70 4.80 11.48 -10.98
N LEU A 71 5.90 10.91 -11.46
CA LEU A 71 5.88 9.99 -12.60
C LEU A 71 5.70 8.52 -12.23
N VAL A 72 6.11 8.11 -11.02
CA VAL A 72 6.09 6.72 -10.57
C VAL A 72 4.68 6.28 -10.18
N ILE A 73 4.29 5.09 -10.68
CA ILE A 73 3.13 4.35 -10.20
C ILE A 73 3.58 3.37 -9.12
N TYR A 74 3.10 3.52 -7.90
CA TYR A 74 3.28 2.52 -6.86
C TYR A 74 2.15 1.48 -6.93
N ILE A 75 2.47 0.19 -6.86
CA ILE A 75 1.48 -0.90 -6.87
C ILE A 75 1.71 -1.79 -5.65
N ALA A 76 0.65 -1.98 -4.86
CA ALA A 76 0.62 -2.96 -3.78
C ALA A 76 -0.82 -3.41 -3.48
N PHE A 77 -1.06 -4.72 -3.47
CA PHE A 77 -2.36 -5.31 -3.13
C PHE A 77 -2.44 -5.74 -1.65
N GLY A 78 -1.68 -5.11 -0.77
CA GLY A 78 -1.71 -5.39 0.66
C GLY A 78 -1.18 -6.77 1.05
N SER A 79 -1.40 -7.15 2.30
CA SER A 79 -0.81 -8.36 2.89
C SER A 79 -1.73 -9.59 2.85
N TYR A 80 -3.04 -9.40 2.74
CA TYR A 80 -4.02 -10.46 2.96
C TYR A 80 -4.60 -11.04 1.66
N SER A 81 -4.73 -10.23 0.60
CA SER A 81 -5.29 -10.73 -0.65
C SER A 81 -4.23 -11.42 -1.51
N GLU A 82 -4.47 -12.69 -1.84
CA GLU A 82 -3.76 -13.36 -2.92
C GLU A 82 -4.20 -12.75 -4.26
N THR A 83 -3.24 -12.20 -4.99
CA THR A 83 -3.49 -11.69 -6.34
C THR A 83 -3.45 -12.87 -7.30
N SER A 84 -4.51 -13.08 -8.07
CA SER A 84 -4.53 -14.17 -9.05
C SER A 84 -3.43 -13.99 -10.09
N SER A 85 -2.85 -15.10 -10.58
CA SER A 85 -1.82 -15.04 -11.61
C SER A 85 -2.31 -14.33 -12.88
N GLN A 86 -3.59 -14.47 -13.22
CA GLN A 86 -4.20 -13.75 -14.34
C GLN A 86 -4.18 -12.23 -14.12
N LEU A 87 -4.56 -11.76 -12.93
CA LEU A 87 -4.55 -10.32 -12.64
C LEU A 87 -3.12 -9.76 -12.63
N MET A 88 -2.15 -10.51 -12.10
CA MET A 88 -0.74 -10.14 -12.17
C MET A 88 -0.26 -10.02 -13.62
N GLU A 89 -0.60 -11.00 -14.46
CA GLU A 89 -0.19 -11.03 -15.85
C GLU A 89 -0.88 -9.95 -16.70
N GLU A 90 -2.14 -9.64 -16.44
CA GLU A 90 -2.79 -8.51 -17.10
C GLU A 90 -2.18 -7.18 -16.62
N THR A 91 -1.88 -7.06 -15.33
CA THR A 91 -1.24 -5.87 -14.76
C THR A 91 0.13 -5.63 -15.37
N SER A 92 0.97 -6.66 -15.52
CA SER A 92 2.29 -6.53 -16.13
C SER A 92 2.23 -5.99 -17.56
N HIS A 93 1.37 -6.58 -18.41
CA HIS A 93 1.16 -6.09 -19.78
C HIS A 93 0.64 -4.65 -19.82
N ARG A 94 -0.23 -4.27 -18.89
CA ARG A 94 -0.75 -2.89 -18.80
C ARG A 94 0.32 -1.91 -18.36
N LEU A 95 1.20 -2.28 -17.44
CA LEU A 95 2.33 -1.46 -17.01
C LEU A 95 3.28 -1.20 -18.18
N LEU A 96 3.66 -2.25 -18.92
CA LEU A 96 4.51 -2.10 -20.12
C LEU A 96 3.88 -1.18 -21.16
N LYS A 97 2.58 -1.34 -21.42
CA LYS A 97 1.86 -0.47 -22.35
C LYS A 97 1.73 0.98 -21.84
N CYS A 98 1.64 1.18 -20.53
CA CYS A 98 1.56 2.50 -19.92
C CYS A 98 2.88 3.29 -20.09
N GLY A 99 4.02 2.61 -20.16
CA GLY A 99 5.34 3.22 -20.36
C GLY A 99 5.82 4.10 -19.22
N ARG A 100 5.07 4.18 -18.10
CA ARG A 100 5.46 4.95 -16.91
C ARG A 100 6.35 4.11 -16.00
N PRO A 101 7.32 4.74 -15.29
CA PRO A 101 8.06 4.04 -14.26
C PRO A 101 7.11 3.57 -13.16
N PHE A 102 7.37 2.39 -12.62
CA PHE A 102 6.56 1.83 -11.54
C PHE A 102 7.41 1.16 -10.47
N LEU A 103 6.92 1.18 -9.24
CA LEU A 103 7.42 0.37 -8.13
C LEU A 103 6.32 -0.62 -7.74
N TRP A 104 6.53 -1.90 -7.96
CA TRP A 104 5.55 -2.94 -7.66
C TRP A 104 6.03 -3.83 -6.53
N ALA A 105 5.33 -3.77 -5.40
CA ALA A 105 5.51 -4.70 -4.29
C ALA A 105 4.72 -5.99 -4.55
N ILE A 106 5.43 -7.07 -4.89
CA ILE A 106 4.86 -8.41 -5.13
C ILE A 106 5.35 -9.32 -4.01
N ARG A 107 4.45 -9.81 -3.17
CA ARG A 107 4.83 -10.71 -2.07
C ARG A 107 5.15 -12.11 -2.60
N GLU A 108 6.04 -12.79 -1.89
CA GLU A 108 6.24 -14.23 -2.04
C GLU A 108 4.94 -14.99 -1.73
N GLY A 109 4.75 -16.13 -2.41
CA GLY A 109 3.65 -17.06 -2.16
C GLY A 109 3.78 -17.80 -0.82
N GLN A 110 2.80 -18.61 -0.46
CA GLN A 110 2.73 -19.30 0.84
C GLN A 110 3.99 -20.14 1.17
N ASP A 111 4.65 -20.68 0.14
CA ASP A 111 5.86 -21.52 0.28
C ASP A 111 7.16 -20.75 0.03
N GLY A 112 7.15 -19.41 0.08
CA GLY A 112 8.32 -18.57 -0.25
C GLY A 112 8.59 -18.48 -1.75
N GLU A 113 7.60 -18.82 -2.57
CA GLU A 113 7.71 -18.78 -4.02
C GLU A 113 7.76 -17.33 -4.52
N LYS A 114 8.74 -17.02 -5.36
CA LYS A 114 8.88 -15.70 -6.00
C LYS A 114 7.81 -15.53 -7.07
N MET A 115 6.71 -14.88 -6.70
CA MET A 115 5.58 -14.70 -7.60
C MET A 115 5.92 -13.83 -8.82
N GLU A 116 6.94 -12.97 -8.72
CA GLU A 116 7.47 -12.20 -9.84
C GLU A 116 8.12 -13.08 -10.92
N ASP A 117 8.67 -14.25 -10.56
CA ASP A 117 9.29 -15.18 -11.51
C ASP A 117 8.26 -15.86 -12.42
N LYS A 118 6.97 -15.77 -12.07
CA LYS A 118 5.86 -16.29 -12.88
C LYS A 118 5.38 -15.33 -13.98
N LEU A 119 5.83 -14.08 -13.95
CA LEU A 119 5.43 -13.07 -14.94
C LEU A 119 6.12 -13.36 -16.28
N SER A 120 5.36 -13.48 -17.36
CA SER A 120 5.94 -13.84 -18.66
C SER A 120 6.88 -12.77 -19.25
N CYS A 121 6.71 -11.52 -18.82
CA CYS A 121 7.43 -10.34 -19.30
C CYS A 121 8.27 -9.66 -18.21
N LYS A 122 8.79 -10.45 -17.26
CA LYS A 122 9.60 -9.94 -16.13
C LYS A 122 10.80 -9.11 -16.59
N ASP A 123 11.55 -9.59 -17.58
CA ASP A 123 12.75 -8.91 -18.08
C ASP A 123 12.43 -7.55 -18.73
N GLU A 124 11.29 -7.42 -19.39
CA GLU A 124 10.79 -6.14 -19.92
C GLU A 124 10.35 -5.21 -18.79
N LEU A 125 9.66 -5.75 -17.78
CA LEU A 125 9.19 -4.99 -16.62
C LEU A 125 10.35 -4.38 -15.86
N GLU A 126 11.44 -5.12 -15.62
CA GLU A 126 12.62 -4.64 -14.89
C GLU A 126 13.41 -3.57 -15.65
N LYS A 127 13.23 -3.45 -16.98
CA LYS A 127 13.79 -2.33 -17.77
C LYS A 127 13.01 -1.03 -17.57
N GLN A 128 11.71 -1.12 -17.24
CA GLN A 128 10.83 0.04 -17.10
C GLN A 128 10.58 0.45 -15.64
N GLY A 129 10.52 -0.52 -14.74
CA GLY A 129 10.13 -0.35 -13.35
C GLY A 129 11.03 -1.11 -12.38
N LYS A 130 10.60 -1.18 -11.14
CA LYS A 130 11.24 -1.97 -10.08
C LYS A 130 10.21 -2.88 -9.43
N ILE A 131 10.53 -4.16 -9.33
CA ILE A 131 9.75 -5.15 -8.58
C ILE A 131 10.49 -5.46 -7.28
N VAL A 132 9.77 -5.48 -6.17
CA VAL A 132 10.32 -5.77 -4.84
C VAL A 132 9.38 -6.69 -4.07
N ASN A 133 9.93 -7.53 -3.18
CA ASN A 133 9.09 -8.34 -2.28
C ASN A 133 8.38 -7.45 -1.23
N TRP A 134 9.11 -6.48 -0.69
CA TRP A 134 8.59 -5.56 0.32
C TRP A 134 9.31 -4.21 0.30
N CYS A 135 8.59 -3.15 0.62
CA CYS A 135 9.14 -1.81 0.87
C CYS A 135 8.37 -1.10 1.98
N SER A 136 8.97 -0.06 2.57
CA SER A 136 8.30 0.83 3.52
C SER A 136 7.25 1.67 2.78
N GLN A 137 5.99 1.20 2.79
CA GLN A 137 4.87 1.83 2.06
C GLN A 137 4.68 3.31 2.44
N VAL A 138 4.90 3.66 3.72
CA VAL A 138 4.83 5.05 4.18
C VAL A 138 5.91 5.91 3.51
N GLU A 139 7.15 5.44 3.47
CA GLU A 139 8.24 6.18 2.83
C GLU A 139 7.98 6.36 1.32
N VAL A 140 7.45 5.32 0.67
CA VAL A 140 7.05 5.39 -0.75
C VAL A 140 5.97 6.45 -0.96
N PHE A 141 4.96 6.53 -0.09
CA PHE A 141 3.93 7.57 -0.19
C PHE A 141 4.43 8.99 0.06
N LYS A 142 5.44 9.16 0.91
CA LYS A 142 6.09 10.46 1.11
C LYS A 142 7.00 10.87 -0.05
N HIS A 143 7.41 9.91 -0.88
CA HIS A 143 8.39 10.16 -1.93
C HIS A 143 7.81 11.00 -3.08
N PRO A 144 8.45 12.13 -3.46
CA PRO A 144 7.88 13.06 -4.45
C PRO A 144 7.74 12.47 -5.86
N SER A 145 8.51 11.44 -6.20
CA SER A 145 8.40 10.77 -7.51
C SER A 145 7.11 9.94 -7.66
N VAL A 146 6.46 9.55 -6.57
CA VAL A 146 5.19 8.80 -6.63
C VAL A 146 4.04 9.73 -6.97
N GLY A 147 3.32 9.41 -8.04
CA GLY A 147 2.16 10.18 -8.51
C GLY A 147 0.85 9.41 -8.52
N CYS A 148 0.89 8.08 -8.40
CA CYS A 148 -0.29 7.23 -8.41
C CYS A 148 -0.07 5.99 -7.54
N PHE A 149 -1.14 5.51 -6.91
CA PHE A 149 -1.14 4.26 -6.16
C PHE A 149 -2.23 3.31 -6.68
N LEU A 150 -1.82 2.15 -7.19
CA LEU A 150 -2.71 1.04 -7.52
C LEU A 150 -2.81 0.11 -6.31
N THR A 151 -4.02 0.00 -5.75
CA THR A 151 -4.31 -0.69 -4.49
C THR A 151 -5.61 -1.45 -4.56
N HIS A 152 -5.76 -2.43 -3.66
CA HIS A 152 -7.04 -3.12 -3.42
C HIS A 152 -8.00 -2.33 -2.52
N CYS A 153 -7.58 -1.17 -2.00
CA CYS A 153 -8.36 -0.32 -1.09
C CYS A 153 -8.81 -1.03 0.20
N GLY A 154 -7.94 -1.86 0.78
CA GLY A 154 -8.15 -2.45 2.11
C GLY A 154 -7.99 -1.48 3.27
#